data_AF-A0A645GEP1-F1
#
_entry.id   AF-A0A645GEP1-F1
#
_cell.length_a   1.000
_cell.length_b   1.000
_cell.length_c   1.000
_cell.angle_alpha   90.00
_cell.angle_beta   90.00
_cell.angle_gamma   90.00
#
_symmetry.space_group_name_H-M   'P 1'
#
loop_
_entity.id
_entity.type
_entity.pdbx_description
1 polymer ?
#
loop_
_entity_poly.entity_id
_entity_poly.type
_entity_poly.pdbx_seq_one_letter_code
_entity_poly.pdbx_strand_id
1 'polypeptide(L)'
;MGANGEKIQGISALDHYTLSQDNNRFIGDIVIHNEEFDETYYGFENHNGRTFLGEGERPLGKVVQGEGNNGEDQSEGVIYRNVYGSYFHGPILARNEHLAERLIRLALEKRYGKELDLPTVTTKM
;
A
#
# COMPACT_ATOMS: atom_id res chain seq x y z
N MET A 1 0.18 -18.18 5.17
CA MET A 1 0.38 -19.60 5.53
C MET A 1 0.97 -19.66 6.91
N GLY A 2 0.56 -20.62 7.73
CA GLY A 2 1.20 -20.86 9.02
C GLY A 2 2.52 -21.60 8.86
N ALA A 3 3.21 -21.81 9.98
CA ALA A 3 4.55 -22.42 9.99
C ALA A 3 4.53 -23.87 9.46
N ASN A 4 3.38 -24.54 9.46
CA ASN A 4 3.22 -25.91 8.97
C ASN A 4 2.63 -25.95 7.54
N GLY A 5 2.60 -24.81 6.84
CA GLY A 5 2.06 -24.71 5.49
C GLY A 5 0.52 -24.70 5.42
N GLU A 6 -0.16 -24.49 6.55
CA GLU A 6 -1.61 -24.40 6.59
C GLU A 6 -2.11 -23.03 6.12
N LYS A 7 -3.29 -23.02 5.50
CA LYS A 7 -3.99 -21.77 5.18
C LYS A 7 -4.48 -21.12 6.48
N ILE A 8 -4.05 -19.89 6.72
CA ILE A 8 -4.56 -19.05 7.81
C ILE A 8 -5.73 -18.23 7.27
N GLN A 9 -6.86 -18.26 7.96
CA GLN A 9 -7.99 -17.40 7.63
C GLN A 9 -7.71 -15.97 8.11
N GLY A 10 -7.84 -15.01 7.20
CA GLY A 10 -7.80 -13.59 7.54
C GLY A 10 -9.10 -13.12 8.20
N ILE A 11 -9.16 -11.83 8.52
CA ILE A 11 -10.38 -11.18 9.02
C ILE A 11 -11.48 -11.07 7.94
N SER A 12 -11.13 -11.25 6.67
CA SER A 12 -12.02 -11.17 5.50
C SER A 12 -12.78 -9.84 5.38
N ALA A 13 -12.17 -8.74 5.85
CA ALA A 13 -12.72 -7.38 5.69
C ALA A 13 -12.50 -6.81 4.28
N LEU A 14 -11.55 -7.41 3.55
CA LEU A 14 -11.13 -7.10 2.20
C LEU A 14 -11.03 -8.44 1.43
N ASP A 15 -11.12 -8.39 0.11
CA ASP A 15 -11.34 -9.58 -0.75
C ASP A 15 -10.04 -10.19 -1.29
N HIS A 16 -8.92 -9.47 -1.23
CA HIS A 16 -7.62 -10.04 -1.61
C HIS A 16 -7.26 -11.29 -0.80
N TYR A 17 -6.35 -12.08 -1.39
CA TYR A 17 -5.70 -13.19 -0.71
C TYR A 17 -4.19 -13.14 -0.93
N THR A 18 -3.45 -13.84 -0.06
CA THR A 18 -1.99 -13.89 -0.11
C THR A 18 -1.52 -15.35 -0.16
N LEU A 19 -0.72 -15.68 -1.18
CA LEU A 19 -0.01 -16.96 -1.29
C LEU A 19 1.40 -16.85 -0.68
N SER A 20 1.99 -17.96 -0.27
CA SER A 20 3.42 -17.99 0.10
C SER A 20 4.30 -18.20 -1.12
N GLN A 21 5.55 -17.75 -1.03
CA GLN A 21 6.62 -18.16 -1.93
C GLN A 21 7.42 -19.32 -1.31
N ASP A 22 7.93 -20.23 -2.14
CA ASP A 22 8.83 -21.30 -1.68
C ASP A 22 10.28 -20.78 -1.64
N ASN A 23 10.92 -20.86 -0.47
CA ASN A 23 12.31 -20.45 -0.23
C ASN A 23 12.72 -19.09 -0.82
N ASN A 24 11.78 -18.16 -0.99
CA ASN A 24 12.02 -16.84 -1.58
C ASN A 24 11.36 -15.72 -0.76
N ARG A 25 11.87 -14.50 -0.92
CA ARG A 25 11.30 -13.26 -0.38
C ARG A 25 11.58 -12.13 -1.35
N PHE A 26 10.63 -11.22 -1.50
CA PHE A 26 10.90 -9.93 -2.13
C PHE A 26 11.58 -9.04 -1.12
N ILE A 27 12.81 -8.62 -1.41
CA ILE A 27 13.65 -7.82 -0.53
C ILE A 27 14.36 -6.77 -1.38
N GLY A 28 14.08 -5.48 -1.11
CA GLY A 28 14.75 -4.41 -1.84
C GLY A 28 14.09 -3.04 -1.66
N ASP A 29 14.74 -2.02 -2.23
CA ASP A 29 14.11 -0.71 -2.39
C ASP A 29 12.97 -0.82 -3.42
N ILE A 30 11.86 -0.17 -3.10
CA ILE A 30 10.65 -0.17 -3.92
C ILE A 30 10.18 1.26 -4.17
N VAL A 31 9.76 1.50 -5.41
CA VAL A 31 9.18 2.76 -5.87
C VAL A 31 7.90 2.45 -6.63
N ILE A 32 6.81 3.11 -6.25
CA ILE A 32 5.53 2.98 -6.94
C ILE A 32 4.98 4.35 -7.34
N HIS A 33 4.15 4.37 -8.37
CA HIS A 33 3.44 5.56 -8.81
C HIS A 33 1.92 5.33 -8.76
N ASN A 34 1.23 6.20 -8.05
CA ASN A 34 -0.23 6.24 -8.01
C ASN A 34 -0.74 7.24 -9.05
N GLU A 35 -1.34 6.72 -10.13
CA GLU A 35 -1.84 7.54 -11.24
C GLU A 35 -3.08 8.38 -10.87
N GLU A 36 -3.86 8.00 -9.85
CA GLU A 36 -5.05 8.75 -9.44
C GLU A 36 -4.68 10.06 -8.73
N PHE A 37 -3.59 10.05 -7.96
CA PHE A 37 -3.14 11.20 -7.19
C PHE A 37 -1.93 11.90 -7.81
N ASP A 38 -1.37 11.34 -8.89
CA ASP A 38 -0.10 11.77 -9.48
C ASP A 38 1.03 11.82 -8.42
N GLU A 39 1.11 10.77 -7.61
CA GLU A 39 2.03 10.69 -6.47
C GLU A 39 2.99 9.52 -6.63
N THR A 40 4.26 9.74 -6.29
CA THR A 40 5.28 8.69 -6.24
C THR A 40 5.59 8.36 -4.79
N TYR A 41 5.54 7.08 -4.43
CA TYR A 41 5.84 6.59 -3.10
C TYR A 41 7.11 5.72 -3.08
N TYR A 42 7.90 5.88 -2.03
CA TYR A 42 9.19 5.23 -1.84
C TYR A 42 9.19 4.40 -0.54
N GLY A 43 9.81 3.23 -0.59
CA GLY A 43 9.91 2.35 0.57
C GLY A 43 10.95 1.25 0.41
N PHE A 44 10.86 0.28 1.31
CA PHE A 44 11.64 -0.95 1.28
C PHE A 44 10.69 -2.13 1.43
N GLU A 45 10.72 -3.13 0.57
CA GLU A 45 9.90 -4.33 0.69
C GLU A 45 10.72 -5.47 1.32
N ASN A 46 10.06 -6.29 2.14
CA ASN A 46 10.66 -7.48 2.75
C ASN A 46 9.58 -8.49 3.14
N HIS A 47 9.03 -9.22 2.17
CA HIS A 47 7.95 -10.17 2.43
C HIS A 47 8.06 -11.45 1.61
N ASN A 48 7.52 -12.54 2.18
CA ASN A 48 7.34 -13.80 1.48
C ASN A 48 5.97 -13.88 0.78
N GLY A 49 4.99 -13.11 1.24
CA GLY A 49 3.63 -13.16 0.69
C GLY A 49 3.57 -12.64 -0.74
N ARG A 50 2.75 -13.27 -1.58
CA ARG A 50 2.31 -12.76 -2.87
C ARG A 50 0.83 -12.45 -2.78
N THR A 51 0.46 -11.18 -2.77
CA THR A 51 -0.92 -10.72 -2.66
C THR A 51 -1.54 -10.58 -4.04
N PHE A 52 -2.80 -10.98 -4.15
CA PHE A 52 -3.61 -10.85 -5.36
C PHE A 52 -4.88 -10.08 -4.98
N LEU A 53 -5.09 -8.94 -5.62
CA LEU A 53 -6.22 -8.06 -5.32
C LEU A 53 -7.56 -8.72 -5.64
N GLY A 54 -8.53 -8.44 -4.78
CA GLY A 54 -9.90 -8.96 -4.90
C GLY A 54 -10.85 -8.00 -5.63
N GLU A 55 -12.14 -8.32 -5.60
CA GLU A 55 -13.18 -7.54 -6.26
C GLU A 55 -13.31 -6.12 -5.68
N GLY A 56 -13.27 -5.11 -6.54
CA GLY A 56 -13.43 -3.70 -6.17
C GLY A 56 -12.20 -3.08 -5.49
N GLU A 57 -11.15 -3.85 -5.28
CA GLU A 57 -9.85 -3.37 -4.85
C GLU A 57 -9.03 -2.86 -6.03
N ARG A 58 -8.20 -1.86 -5.78
CA ARG A 58 -7.24 -1.31 -6.74
C ARG A 58 -5.90 -1.14 -6.06
N PRO A 59 -4.77 -1.15 -6.77
CA PRO A 59 -3.47 -1.05 -6.11
C PRO A 59 -3.24 0.34 -5.52
N LEU A 60 -2.36 0.41 -4.52
CA LEU A 60 -1.83 1.68 -4.02
C LEU A 60 -1.00 2.38 -5.09
N GLY A 61 -0.32 1.64 -5.94
CA GLY A 61 0.35 2.19 -7.10
C GLY A 61 0.86 1.11 -8.06
N LYS A 62 1.27 1.56 -9.24
CA LYS A 62 2.03 0.75 -10.20
C LYS A 62 3.48 0.72 -9.79
N VAL A 63 4.10 -0.45 -9.83
CA VAL A 63 5.51 -0.63 -9.50
C VAL A 63 6.37 0.03 -10.60
N VAL A 64 7.27 0.93 -10.18
CA VAL A 64 8.32 1.54 -11.01
C VAL A 64 9.65 0.81 -10.81
N GLN A 65 9.92 0.39 -9.56
CA GLN A 65 11.07 -0.41 -9.14
C GLN A 65 10.64 -1.31 -7.99
N GLY A 66 11.07 -2.57 -7.97
CA GLY A 66 10.72 -3.55 -6.93
C GLY A 66 9.82 -4.67 -7.46
N GLU A 67 9.26 -5.47 -6.55
CA GLU A 67 8.41 -6.64 -6.84
C GLU A 67 6.93 -6.38 -6.49
N GLY A 68 6.67 -5.56 -5.47
CA GLY A 68 5.32 -5.15 -5.10
C GLY A 68 4.49 -6.29 -4.53
N ASN A 69 3.21 -6.35 -4.87
CA ASN A 69 2.28 -7.32 -4.30
C ASN A 69 2.70 -8.77 -4.56
N ASN A 70 3.15 -9.09 -5.77
CA ASN A 70 3.36 -10.48 -6.19
C ASN A 70 4.50 -10.72 -7.20
N GLY A 71 5.14 -9.67 -7.74
CA GLY A 71 6.18 -9.80 -8.77
C GLY A 71 5.66 -10.13 -10.17
N GLU A 72 4.34 -10.12 -10.39
CA GLU A 72 3.72 -10.59 -11.64
C GLU A 72 2.84 -9.51 -12.31
N ASP A 73 2.01 -8.82 -11.54
CA ASP A 73 1.03 -7.84 -12.07
C ASP A 73 1.51 -6.38 -12.03
N GLN A 74 2.75 -6.15 -11.61
CA GLN A 74 3.38 -4.83 -11.47
C GLN A 74 2.56 -3.85 -10.61
N SER A 75 1.86 -4.37 -9.61
CA SER A 75 1.07 -3.60 -8.66
C SER A 75 1.65 -3.69 -7.25
N GLU A 76 1.45 -2.67 -6.43
CA GLU A 76 1.77 -2.71 -5.00
C GLU A 76 0.61 -2.18 -4.17
N GLY A 77 0.42 -2.81 -3.01
CA GLY A 77 -0.53 -2.38 -2.01
C GLY A 77 -1.97 -2.52 -2.45
N VAL A 78 -2.87 -1.93 -1.67
CA VAL A 78 -4.30 -1.92 -1.92
C VAL A 78 -4.91 -0.60 -1.48
N ILE A 79 -5.83 -0.09 -2.29
CA ILE A 79 -6.80 0.93 -1.94
C ILE A 79 -8.19 0.32 -2.06
N TYR A 80 -8.97 0.40 -0.99
CA TYR A 80 -10.39 0.10 -1.01
C TYR A 80 -11.15 1.17 -0.22
N ARG A 81 -11.88 2.03 -0.93
CA ARG A 81 -12.47 3.25 -0.35
C ARG A 81 -11.37 4.09 0.34
N ASN A 82 -11.43 4.25 1.66
CA ASN A 82 -10.42 4.97 2.46
C ASN A 82 -9.47 4.01 3.21
N VAL A 83 -9.41 2.74 2.83
CA VAL A 83 -8.42 1.77 3.34
C VAL A 83 -7.21 1.79 2.43
N TYR A 84 -6.03 1.94 3.02
CA TYR A 84 -4.73 1.93 2.34
C TYR A 84 -3.87 0.83 2.97
N GLY A 85 -3.45 -0.14 2.17
CA GLY A 85 -2.55 -1.22 2.57
C GLY A 85 -1.31 -1.23 1.69
N SER A 86 -0.17 -1.63 2.27
CA SER A 86 1.12 -1.69 1.58
C SER A 86 2.06 -2.66 2.29
N TYR A 87 2.99 -3.23 1.54
CA TYR A 87 4.12 -4.02 2.06
C TYR A 87 5.32 -3.18 2.49
N PHE A 88 5.29 -1.85 2.29
CA PHE A 88 6.43 -0.98 2.58
C PHE A 88 6.84 -1.07 4.06
N HIS A 89 8.09 -1.49 4.29
CA HIS A 89 8.79 -1.45 5.56
C HIS A 89 9.54 -0.12 5.74
N GLY A 90 9.64 0.31 7.00
CA GLY A 90 9.93 1.69 7.40
C GLY A 90 8.63 2.39 7.81
N PRO A 91 8.66 3.64 8.34
CA PRO A 91 7.42 4.37 8.48
C PRO A 91 7.04 4.90 7.09
N ILE A 92 6.16 4.19 6.37
CA ILE A 92 5.66 4.59 5.04
C ILE A 92 5.27 6.06 5.00
N LEU A 93 4.62 6.57 6.06
CA LEU A 93 4.17 7.96 6.13
C LEU A 93 5.31 8.96 6.33
N ALA A 94 6.38 8.59 7.04
CA ALA A 94 7.52 9.48 7.25
C ALA A 94 8.37 9.64 5.98
N ARG A 95 8.33 8.66 5.08
CA ARG A 95 9.03 8.69 3.79
C ARG A 95 8.17 9.23 2.66
N ASN A 96 6.85 9.31 2.87
CA ASN A 96 5.86 9.70 1.86
C ASN A 96 4.89 10.72 2.47
N GLU A 97 5.34 11.98 2.59
CA GLU A 97 4.60 13.07 3.23
C GLU A 97 3.23 13.30 2.58
N HIS A 98 3.15 13.17 1.25
CA HIS A 98 1.89 13.31 0.50
C HIS A 98 0.83 12.27 0.91
N LEU A 99 1.25 11.01 1.13
CA LEU A 99 0.35 9.97 1.63
C LEU A 99 -0.10 10.27 3.07
N ALA A 100 0.80 10.78 3.91
CA ALA A 100 0.47 11.18 5.28
C ALA A 100 -0.56 12.33 5.30
N GLU A 101 -0.32 13.37 4.49
CA GLU A 101 -1.23 14.50 4.33
C GLU A 101 -2.62 14.04 3.84
N ARG A 102 -2.64 13.17 2.82
CA ARG A 102 -3.86 12.59 2.26
C ARG A 102 -4.69 11.86 3.31
N LEU A 103 -4.08 10.99 4.10
CA LEU A 103 -4.78 10.25 5.15
C LEU A 103 -5.37 11.17 6.23
N ILE A 104 -4.63 12.21 6.64
CA ILE A 104 -5.10 13.20 7.62
C ILE A 104 -6.27 14.01 7.05
N ARG A 105 -6.16 14.51 5.81
CA ARG A 105 -7.23 15.25 5.12
C ARG A 105 -8.50 14.41 5.02
N LEU A 106 -8.39 13.18 4.51
CA LEU A 106 -9.52 12.25 4.39
C LEU A 106 -10.20 11.98 5.74
N ALA A 107 -9.41 11.79 6.80
CA ALA A 107 -9.95 11.56 8.15
C ALA A 107 -10.71 12.79 8.69
N LEU A 108 -10.17 13.99 8.48
CA LEU A 108 -10.79 15.23 8.92
C LEU A 108 -12.05 15.56 8.14
N GLU A 109 -12.01 15.46 6.81
CA GLU A 109 -13.18 15.66 5.94
C GLU A 109 -14.31 14.70 6.30
N LYS A 110 -13.98 13.42 6.53
CA LYS A 110 -14.97 12.43 6.94
C LYS A 110 -15.58 12.75 8.30
N ARG A 111 -14.81 13.30 9.23
CA ARG A 111 -15.26 13.68 10.58
C ARG A 111 -16.13 14.94 10.56
N TYR A 112 -15.78 15.93 9.76
CA TYR A 112 -16.41 17.26 9.79
C TYR A 112 -17.42 17.49 8.65
N GLY A 113 -17.52 16.58 7.67
CA GLY A 113 -18.52 16.61 6.60
C GLY A 113 -18.32 17.72 5.58
N LYS A 114 -17.12 18.31 5.52
CA LYS A 114 -16.74 19.36 4.57
C LYS A 114 -15.25 19.34 4.33
N GLU A 115 -14.84 19.86 3.18
CA GLU A 115 -13.45 20.20 2.90
C GLU A 115 -12.97 21.25 3.91
N LEU A 116 -11.76 21.06 4.43
CA LEU A 116 -11.13 21.98 5.36
C LEU A 116 -9.99 22.70 4.67
N ASP A 117 -9.92 24.01 4.90
CA ASP A 117 -8.76 24.82 4.55
C ASP A 117 -7.61 24.50 5.51
N LEU A 118 -6.79 23.50 5.13
CA LEU A 118 -5.61 23.08 5.88
C LEU A 118 -4.34 23.57 5.17
N PRO A 119 -3.32 24.01 5.93
CA PRO A 119 -2.04 24.38 5.35
C PRO A 119 -1.45 23.21 4.56
N THR A 120 -0.89 23.51 3.39
CA THR A 120 -0.16 22.53 2.59
C THR A 120 1.21 22.25 3.20
N VAL A 121 1.66 21.00 3.11
CA VAL A 121 3.03 20.66 3.47
C VAL A 121 3.95 21.22 2.40
N THR A 122 4.63 22.33 2.69
CA THR A 122 5.75 22.80 1.85
C THR A 122 6.95 21.88 2.09
N THR A 123 7.15 20.91 1.22
CA THR A 123 8.39 20.14 1.18
C THR A 123 9.52 21.09 0.77
N LYS A 124 10.49 21.32 1.66
CA LYS A 124 11.74 21.98 1.27
C LYS A 124 12.49 21.02 0.35
N MET A 125 12.65 21.41 -0.91
CA MET A 125 13.60 20.76 -1.84
C MET A 125 15.03 20.87 -1.31
#